data_AF-A0A0D6EVY4-F1
#
_entry.id   AF-A0A0D6EVY4-F1
#
_cell.length_a   1.000
_cell.length_b   1.000
_cell.length_c   1.000
_cell.angle_alpha   90.00
_cell.angle_beta   90.00
_cell.angle_gamma   90.00
#
_symmetry.space_group_name_H-M   'P 1'
#
loop_
_entity.id
_entity.type
_entity.pdbx_description
1 polymer ?
#
loop_
_entity_poly.entity_id
_entity_poly.type
_entity_poly.pdbx_seq_one_letter_code
_entity_poly.pdbx_strand_id
1 'polypeptide(L)'
;MVIQNNGVAASVTHTQPLWLLAEITYRCPLHCAFCYNPTDYDKHTQSELSTEQWINVLRDARKLGALQLGISGGEPLLRDDIEEIVIEAKKLGYYSNLITSGVGLTEKRIQAFKEGGLDHIQLSMHDITEEINNFITNTKTFELKKKVAAMIKNHGYPMVLNVVIHRYNIGHIKEILEMAEALGADYVELANTQYYGWSLVNRNQLMPTKEQIDHAEKVTNEFREKVGNKMKVFFVVPDYFSDRPKKCMNGWGEVFMIVTANGDVLPCHSARVLPNMEFPNVKDKGLMWAWQDSPAFNRYRGDSWMKEPCRTCPEKENDLGGCRCQAFLLSGDAESADPVCSLSPNHHIIEKAIEDAKNPVLQAQPILFRNDKNSKKIISGEVNDLIKDFHATP
;
A
#
# COMPACT_ATOMS: atom_id res chain seq x y z
N MET A 1 10.15 -9.29 -31.39
CA MET A 1 9.88 -7.92 -30.91
C MET A 1 10.35 -7.86 -29.48
N VAL A 2 11.40 -7.07 -29.24
CA VAL A 2 11.99 -6.88 -27.91
C VAL A 2 10.99 -6.08 -27.08
N ILE A 3 10.35 -6.74 -26.12
CA ILE A 3 9.51 -6.07 -25.13
C ILE A 3 10.48 -5.27 -24.28
N GLN A 4 10.47 -3.95 -24.48
CA GLN A 4 11.31 -3.04 -23.74
C GLN A 4 10.96 -3.15 -22.25
N ASN A 5 11.97 -3.49 -21.45
CA ASN A 5 12.12 -3.04 -20.07
C ASN A 5 11.71 -1.55 -19.97
N ASN A 6 11.46 -1.01 -18.79
CA ASN A 6 11.21 0.43 -18.58
C ASN A 6 12.42 1.34 -18.94
N GLY A 7 13.17 1.05 -20.01
CA GLY A 7 14.39 1.71 -20.45
C GLY A 7 15.65 1.29 -19.70
N VAL A 8 15.54 0.46 -18.67
CA VAL A 8 16.67 0.12 -17.79
C VAL A 8 17.01 -1.36 -17.94
N ALA A 9 18.21 -1.66 -18.45
CA ALA A 9 18.72 -3.03 -18.46
C ALA A 9 18.92 -3.50 -17.01
N ALA A 10 18.69 -4.79 -16.73
CA ALA A 10 18.87 -5.39 -15.40
C ALA A 10 20.27 -5.17 -14.78
N SER A 11 21.25 -4.75 -15.60
CA SER A 11 22.62 -4.41 -15.22
C SER A 11 22.84 -2.96 -14.77
N VAL A 12 21.84 -2.07 -14.83
CA VAL A 12 22.00 -0.64 -14.50
C VAL A 12 21.52 -0.36 -13.08
N THR A 13 22.46 -0.14 -12.18
CA THR A 13 22.26 0.10 -10.73
C THR A 13 21.90 1.55 -10.37
N HIS A 14 21.85 2.46 -11.34
CA HIS A 14 21.63 3.90 -11.12
C HIS A 14 20.29 4.34 -11.69
N THR A 15 19.19 3.92 -11.05
CA THR A 15 17.85 4.42 -11.36
C THR A 15 17.55 5.70 -10.59
N GLN A 16 16.47 6.39 -10.96
CA GLN A 16 15.95 7.54 -10.22
C GLN A 16 14.63 7.17 -9.55
N PRO A 17 14.40 7.55 -8.27
CA PRO A 17 13.08 7.41 -7.69
C PRO A 17 12.15 8.40 -8.39
N LEU A 18 11.11 7.92 -9.07
CA LEU A 18 10.12 8.77 -9.73
C LEU A 18 8.92 9.06 -8.82
N TRP A 19 8.74 8.25 -7.78
CA TRP A 19 7.67 8.39 -6.80
C TRP A 19 8.21 8.31 -5.37
N LEU A 20 8.00 9.39 -4.61
CA LEU A 20 8.14 9.43 -3.15
C LEU A 20 6.77 9.22 -2.48
N LEU A 21 6.67 8.23 -1.60
CA LEU A 21 5.60 8.16 -0.61
C LEU A 21 6.12 8.70 0.74
N ALA A 22 5.54 9.79 1.20
CA ALA A 22 5.79 10.36 2.52
C ALA A 22 4.74 9.83 3.51
N GLU A 23 5.14 8.87 4.36
CA GLU A 23 4.31 8.39 5.47
C GLU A 23 4.52 9.31 6.67
N ILE A 24 3.84 10.45 6.69
CA ILE A 24 4.23 11.61 7.53
C ILE A 24 3.93 11.47 9.03
N THR A 25 3.06 10.52 9.38
CA THR A 25 2.66 10.18 10.75
C THR A 25 2.09 8.77 10.72
N TYR A 26 2.18 8.01 11.83
CA TYR A 26 1.40 6.77 12.01
C TYR A 26 0.24 6.94 12.99
N ARG A 27 -0.04 8.16 13.44
CA ARG A 27 -1.31 8.45 14.13
C ARG A 27 -2.46 8.26 13.14
N CYS A 28 -3.55 7.64 13.58
CA CYS A 28 -4.73 7.43 12.75
C CYS A 28 -5.98 7.36 13.63
N PRO A 29 -7.10 8.01 13.27
CA PRO A 29 -8.35 7.89 14.01
C PRO A 29 -9.13 6.62 13.66
N LEU A 30 -8.67 5.86 12.65
CA LEU A 30 -9.26 4.59 12.23
C LEU A 30 -8.41 3.41 12.74
N HIS A 31 -9.05 2.24 12.82
CA HIS A 31 -8.44 1.01 13.30
C HIS A 31 -8.60 -0.14 12.31
N CYS A 32 -8.34 0.11 11.02
CA CYS A 32 -8.64 -0.84 9.95
C CYS A 32 -8.03 -2.24 10.16
N ALA A 33 -8.80 -3.28 9.85
CA ALA A 33 -8.36 -4.68 9.93
C ALA A 33 -7.32 -5.07 8.88
N PHE A 34 -7.21 -4.32 7.79
CA PHE A 34 -6.33 -4.61 6.64
C PHE A 34 -5.15 -3.64 6.51
N CYS A 35 -4.91 -2.79 7.52
CA CYS A 35 -3.95 -1.70 7.38
C CYS A 35 -2.53 -2.21 7.03
N TYR A 36 -1.88 -1.53 6.08
CA TYR A 36 -0.52 -1.85 5.66
C TYR A 36 0.56 -1.32 6.61
N ASN A 37 0.23 -0.37 7.49
CA ASN A 37 1.18 0.15 8.46
C ASN A 37 1.73 -0.99 9.33
N PRO A 38 2.99 -0.88 9.80
CA PRO A 38 3.61 -1.92 10.61
C PRO A 38 2.74 -2.31 11.80
N THR A 39 2.68 -3.60 12.12
CA THR A 39 1.90 -4.08 13.27
C THR A 39 2.45 -3.58 14.60
N ASP A 40 3.71 -3.15 14.65
CA ASP A 40 4.36 -2.50 15.79
C ASP A 40 4.50 -0.97 15.65
N TYR A 41 3.60 -0.33 14.88
CA TYR A 41 3.61 1.12 14.61
C TYR A 41 3.73 2.01 15.86
N ASP A 42 3.31 1.57 17.05
CA ASP A 42 3.41 2.31 18.32
C ASP A 42 4.86 2.72 18.65
N LYS A 43 5.86 1.90 18.26
CA LYS A 43 7.28 2.25 18.42
C LYS A 43 7.73 3.39 17.50
N HIS A 44 6.98 3.63 16.43
CA HIS A 44 7.35 4.54 15.34
C HIS A 44 6.64 5.90 15.42
N THR A 45 5.72 6.11 16.36
CA THR A 45 5.00 7.38 16.56
C THR A 45 5.74 8.39 17.44
N GLN A 46 6.78 7.98 18.18
CA GLN A 46 7.43 8.82 19.19
C GLN A 46 8.50 9.78 18.65
N SER A 47 8.94 9.61 17.40
CA SER A 47 10.08 10.34 16.84
C SER A 47 9.81 10.92 15.44
N GLU A 48 8.57 11.39 15.24
CA GLU A 48 8.12 11.98 13.96
C GLU A 48 9.05 13.12 13.50
N LEU A 49 9.29 13.22 12.19
CA LEU A 49 10.02 14.32 11.59
C LEU A 49 9.29 15.65 11.82
N SER A 50 10.08 16.69 12.10
CA SER A 50 9.59 18.07 12.11
C SER A 50 9.22 18.56 10.70
N THR A 51 8.50 19.68 10.62
CA THR A 51 8.15 20.34 9.35
C THR A 51 9.39 20.61 8.49
N GLU A 52 10.44 21.17 9.09
CA GLU A 52 11.70 21.48 8.40
C GLU A 52 12.38 20.21 7.87
N GLN A 53 12.37 19.12 8.64
CA GLN A 53 12.92 17.84 8.20
C GLN A 53 12.14 17.28 7.01
N TRP A 54 10.80 17.33 7.03
CA TRP A 54 9.99 16.92 5.89
C TRP A 54 10.25 17.78 4.65
N ILE A 55 10.34 19.10 4.80
CA ILE A 55 10.68 20.01 3.72
C ILE A 55 12.05 19.64 3.10
N ASN A 56 13.05 19.31 3.92
CA ASN A 56 14.35 18.86 3.43
C ASN A 56 14.25 17.51 2.69
N VAL A 57 13.46 16.56 3.20
CA VAL A 57 13.17 15.29 2.50
C VAL A 57 12.56 15.55 1.12
N LEU A 58 11.56 16.43 1.00
CA LEU A 58 10.95 16.78 -0.27
C LEU A 58 11.97 17.40 -1.23
N ARG A 59 12.83 18.31 -0.76
CA ARG A 59 13.87 18.92 -1.59
C ARG A 59 14.85 17.88 -2.12
N ASP A 60 15.32 16.98 -1.26
CA ASP A 60 16.33 15.99 -1.64
C ASP A 60 15.74 14.90 -2.55
N ALA A 61 14.51 14.45 -2.29
CA ALA A 61 13.80 13.54 -3.18
C ALA A 61 13.56 14.19 -4.56
N ARG A 62 13.25 15.48 -4.60
CA ARG A 62 13.05 16.20 -5.87
C ARG A 62 14.33 16.27 -6.68
N LYS A 63 15.47 16.57 -6.04
CA LYS A 63 16.81 16.56 -6.68
C LYS A 63 17.18 15.18 -7.23
N LEU A 64 16.75 14.11 -6.56
CA LEU A 64 16.96 12.72 -6.99
C LEU A 64 16.14 12.35 -8.24
N GLY A 65 15.06 13.07 -8.53
CA GLY A 65 14.21 12.83 -9.69
C GLY A 65 12.74 12.55 -9.36
N ALA A 66 12.33 12.55 -8.09
CA ALA A 66 10.96 12.26 -7.72
C ALA A 66 10.01 13.31 -8.32
N LEU A 67 9.00 12.83 -9.05
CA LEU A 67 7.99 13.67 -9.72
C LEU A 67 6.63 13.54 -9.02
N GLN A 68 6.29 12.32 -8.60
CA GLN A 68 5.07 12.05 -7.85
C GLN A 68 5.35 12.04 -6.35
N LEU A 69 4.45 12.67 -5.60
CA LEU A 69 4.43 12.67 -4.14
C LEU A 69 3.11 12.11 -3.64
N GLY A 70 3.15 10.96 -2.95
CA GLY A 70 2.03 10.50 -2.14
C GLY A 70 2.22 10.95 -0.70
N ILE A 71 1.21 11.59 -0.12
CA ILE A 71 1.23 11.99 1.30
C ILE A 71 0.24 11.09 2.05
N SER A 72 0.77 10.26 2.95
CA SER A 72 0.04 9.17 3.60
C SER A 72 0.62 8.86 5.00
N GLY A 73 0.64 7.59 5.39
CA GLY A 73 1.06 7.09 6.70
C GLY A 73 -0.12 6.40 7.40
N GLY A 74 -0.50 6.91 8.57
CA GLY A 74 -1.76 6.61 9.23
C GLY A 74 -2.87 7.53 8.69
N GLU A 75 -3.01 8.71 9.26
CA GLU A 75 -3.87 9.78 8.75
C GLU A 75 -3.08 11.08 8.64
N PRO A 76 -2.72 11.53 7.42
CA PRO A 76 -1.93 12.76 7.24
C PRO A 76 -2.62 14.01 7.79
N LEU A 77 -3.97 14.04 7.84
CA LEU A 77 -4.73 15.16 8.40
C LEU A 77 -4.59 15.30 9.93
N LEU A 78 -3.94 14.38 10.63
CA LEU A 78 -3.63 14.55 12.06
C LEU A 78 -2.37 15.39 12.32
N ARG A 79 -1.68 15.82 11.26
CA ARG A 79 -0.61 16.81 11.37
C ARG A 79 -1.17 18.22 11.23
N ASP A 80 -0.64 19.11 12.07
CA ASP A 80 -1.02 20.53 12.09
C ASP A 80 -0.29 21.34 11.00
N ASP A 81 0.80 20.80 10.44
CA ASP A 81 1.70 21.44 9.48
C ASP A 81 1.58 20.88 8.05
N ILE A 82 0.58 20.01 7.79
CA ILE A 82 0.41 19.35 6.48
C ILE A 82 0.21 20.35 5.33
N GLU A 83 -0.48 21.46 5.57
CA GLU A 83 -0.67 22.52 4.56
C GLU A 83 0.67 23.13 4.13
N GLU A 84 1.63 23.29 5.06
CA GLU A 84 2.98 23.78 4.76
C GLU A 84 3.76 22.79 3.90
N ILE A 85 3.62 21.48 4.18
CA ILE A 85 4.23 20.40 3.39
C ILE A 85 3.70 20.42 1.96
N VAL A 86 2.39 20.60 1.78
CA VAL A 86 1.74 20.70 0.46
C VAL A 86 2.24 21.93 -0.31
N ILE A 87 2.30 23.10 0.35
CA ILE A 87 2.81 24.34 -0.27
C ILE A 87 4.24 24.17 -0.75
N GLU A 88 5.12 23.57 0.07
CA GLU A 88 6.51 23.33 -0.34
C GLU A 88 6.59 22.31 -1.48
N ALA A 89 5.80 21.23 -1.43
CA ALA A 89 5.74 20.25 -2.51
C ALA A 89 5.39 20.91 -3.85
N LYS A 90 4.42 21.85 -3.85
CA LYS A 90 4.06 22.61 -5.06
C LYS A 90 5.19 23.48 -5.57
N LYS A 91 5.89 24.21 -4.68
CA LYS A 91 7.04 25.05 -5.06
C LYS A 91 8.16 24.24 -5.70
N LEU A 92 8.35 23.00 -5.25
CA LEU A 92 9.34 22.05 -5.81
C LEU A 92 8.87 21.39 -7.11
N GLY A 93 7.61 21.60 -7.51
CA GLY A 93 7.04 21.09 -8.75
C GLY A 93 6.64 19.62 -8.70
N TYR A 94 6.27 19.11 -7.53
CA TYR A 94 5.66 17.79 -7.40
C TYR A 94 4.26 17.74 -8.00
N TYR A 95 3.87 16.57 -8.49
CA TYR A 95 2.48 16.17 -8.62
C TYR A 95 2.06 15.42 -7.35
N SER A 96 1.23 16.06 -6.53
CA SER A 96 0.96 15.68 -5.15
C SER A 96 -0.43 15.05 -4.95
N ASN A 97 -0.45 13.90 -4.28
CA ASN A 97 -1.65 13.16 -3.88
C ASN A 97 -1.77 13.12 -2.36
N LEU A 98 -2.91 13.54 -1.82
CA LEU A 98 -3.26 13.31 -0.41
C LEU A 98 -4.07 12.02 -0.28
N ILE A 99 -3.51 11.01 0.39
CA ILE A 99 -4.18 9.72 0.66
C ILE A 99 -4.73 9.76 2.09
N THR A 100 -6.06 9.86 2.23
CA THR A 100 -6.70 10.16 3.52
C THR A 100 -7.96 9.33 3.78
N SER A 101 -8.29 9.12 5.05
CA SER A 101 -9.60 8.64 5.50
C SER A 101 -10.69 9.72 5.43
N GLY A 102 -10.30 10.99 5.29
CA GLY A 102 -11.17 12.16 5.32
C GLY A 102 -11.45 12.70 6.72
N VAL A 103 -11.08 11.97 7.78
CA VAL A 103 -11.27 12.44 9.17
C VAL A 103 -10.34 13.62 9.44
N GLY A 104 -10.92 14.76 9.84
CA GLY A 104 -10.19 16.00 10.07
C GLY A 104 -10.09 16.92 8.85
N LEU A 105 -10.69 16.54 7.71
CA LEU A 105 -10.83 17.44 6.57
C LEU A 105 -12.00 18.39 6.82
N THR A 106 -11.73 19.69 6.73
CA THR A 106 -12.72 20.75 6.92
C THR A 106 -12.68 21.70 5.74
N GLU A 107 -13.72 22.53 5.58
CA GLU A 107 -13.80 23.55 4.53
C GLU A 107 -12.56 24.45 4.50
N LYS A 108 -12.11 24.90 5.68
CA LYS A 108 -10.90 25.72 5.81
C LYS A 108 -9.65 25.00 5.28
N ARG A 109 -9.50 23.71 5.62
CA ARG A 109 -8.30 22.93 5.24
C ARG A 109 -8.30 22.56 3.76
N ILE A 110 -9.44 22.16 3.21
CA ILE A 110 -9.50 21.81 1.79
C ILE A 110 -9.26 23.03 0.89
N GLN A 111 -9.73 24.21 1.31
CA GLN A 111 -9.42 25.47 0.66
C GLN A 111 -7.93 25.80 0.76
N ALA A 112 -7.32 25.65 1.95
CA ALA A 112 -5.88 25.84 2.14
C ALA A 112 -5.05 24.88 1.27
N PHE A 113 -5.45 23.62 1.12
CA PHE A 113 -4.80 22.68 0.20
C PHE A 113 -4.93 23.14 -1.26
N LYS A 114 -6.08 23.71 -1.64
CA LYS A 114 -6.33 24.16 -3.02
C LYS A 114 -5.44 25.34 -3.37
N GLU A 115 -5.34 26.30 -2.46
CA GLU A 115 -4.44 27.45 -2.56
C GLU A 115 -2.97 27.04 -2.50
N GLY A 116 -2.65 26.03 -1.67
CA GLY A 116 -1.33 25.44 -1.57
C GLY A 116 -0.91 24.62 -2.79
N GLY A 117 -1.85 24.33 -3.69
CA GLY A 117 -1.60 23.67 -4.97
C GLY A 117 -1.53 22.15 -4.92
N LEU A 118 -2.22 21.52 -3.96
CA LEU A 118 -2.47 20.07 -3.97
C LEU A 118 -3.14 19.67 -5.30
N ASP A 119 -2.68 18.59 -5.93
CA ASP A 119 -3.16 18.23 -7.28
C ASP A 119 -4.38 17.31 -7.24
N HIS A 120 -4.39 16.28 -6.38
CA HIS A 120 -5.57 15.43 -6.18
C HIS A 120 -5.67 14.81 -4.78
N ILE A 121 -6.87 14.34 -4.46
CA ILE A 121 -7.19 13.69 -3.18
C ILE A 121 -7.70 12.27 -3.45
N GLN A 122 -7.10 11.32 -2.76
CA GLN A 122 -7.52 9.93 -2.72
C GLN A 122 -8.24 9.64 -1.39
N LEU A 123 -9.55 9.43 -1.48
CA LEU A 123 -10.39 9.16 -0.32
C LEU A 123 -10.61 7.65 -0.14
N SER A 124 -10.30 7.16 1.05
CA SER A 124 -10.51 5.76 1.43
C SER A 124 -11.96 5.52 1.88
N MET A 125 -12.74 4.76 1.11
CA MET A 125 -14.11 4.36 1.46
C MET A 125 -14.36 2.93 0.99
N HIS A 126 -14.75 2.02 1.89
CA HIS A 126 -14.54 0.59 1.65
C HIS A 126 -15.79 -0.21 1.34
N ASP A 127 -16.98 0.35 1.56
CA ASP A 127 -18.24 -0.32 1.22
C ASP A 127 -19.36 0.71 1.01
N ILE A 128 -20.45 0.29 0.36
CA ILE A 128 -21.69 1.07 0.20
C ILE A 128 -22.54 1.08 1.47
N THR A 129 -22.37 0.07 2.34
CA THR A 129 -23.12 -0.04 3.59
C THR A 129 -22.35 0.61 4.73
N GLU A 130 -23.10 1.30 5.60
CA GLU A 130 -22.53 1.84 6.83
C GLU A 130 -21.96 0.72 7.72
N GLU A 131 -22.65 -0.42 7.78
CA GLU A 131 -22.28 -1.56 8.61
C GLU A 131 -20.89 -2.10 8.27
N ILE A 132 -20.64 -2.46 7.00
CA ILE A 132 -19.34 -3.06 6.60
C ILE A 132 -18.24 -2.01 6.65
N ASN A 133 -18.50 -0.78 6.19
CA ASN A 133 -17.49 0.29 6.25
C ASN A 133 -17.08 0.58 7.71
N ASN A 134 -18.05 0.64 8.63
CA ASN A 134 -17.75 0.90 10.04
C ASN A 134 -17.10 -0.31 10.72
N PHE A 135 -17.52 -1.53 10.38
CA PHE A 135 -16.93 -2.76 10.90
C PHE A 135 -15.46 -2.88 10.52
N ILE A 136 -15.13 -2.78 9.22
CA ILE A 136 -13.76 -3.05 8.75
C ILE A 136 -12.75 -1.97 9.19
N THR A 137 -13.23 -0.74 9.39
CA THR A 137 -12.42 0.38 9.91
C THR A 137 -12.49 0.51 11.43
N ASN A 138 -13.35 -0.28 12.08
CA ASN A 138 -13.71 -0.19 13.49
C ASN A 138 -13.97 1.26 13.97
N THR A 139 -14.68 2.03 13.15
CA THR A 139 -14.98 3.46 13.38
C THR A 139 -16.28 3.88 12.69
N LYS A 140 -17.09 4.74 13.30
CA LYS A 140 -18.35 5.27 12.69
C LYS A 140 -18.08 6.46 11.77
N THR A 141 -17.64 6.21 10.53
CA THR A 141 -17.18 7.27 9.61
C THR A 141 -17.93 7.34 8.27
N PHE A 142 -18.89 6.46 8.01
CA PHE A 142 -19.56 6.37 6.71
C PHE A 142 -20.20 7.70 6.24
N GLU A 143 -21.03 8.33 7.08
CA GLU A 143 -21.67 9.62 6.75
C GLU A 143 -20.66 10.76 6.59
N LEU A 144 -19.59 10.75 7.38
CA LEU A 144 -18.51 11.72 7.26
C LEU A 144 -17.80 11.58 5.92
N LYS A 145 -17.47 10.36 5.50
CA LYS A 145 -16.80 10.09 4.22
C LYS A 145 -17.62 10.56 3.03
N LYS A 146 -18.95 10.39 3.05
CA LYS A 146 -19.85 10.93 2.01
C LYS A 146 -19.79 12.46 1.95
N LYS A 147 -19.80 13.15 3.11
CA LYS A 147 -19.65 14.62 3.17
C LYS A 147 -18.28 15.06 2.64
N VAL A 148 -17.22 14.33 2.99
CA VAL A 148 -15.86 14.59 2.51
C VAL A 148 -15.77 14.41 0.99
N ALA A 149 -16.34 13.34 0.43
CA ALA A 149 -16.39 13.14 -1.02
C ALA A 149 -17.05 14.32 -1.75
N ALA A 150 -18.21 14.78 -1.24
CA ALA A 150 -18.87 15.96 -1.78
C ALA A 150 -18.02 17.23 -1.67
N MET A 151 -17.35 17.43 -0.53
CA MET A 151 -16.44 18.57 -0.30
C MET A 151 -15.27 18.57 -1.30
N ILE A 152 -14.65 17.40 -1.56
CA ILE A 152 -13.57 17.22 -2.54
C ILE A 152 -14.03 17.65 -3.94
N LYS A 153 -15.19 17.15 -4.39
CA LYS A 153 -15.72 17.51 -5.71
C LYS A 153 -16.12 18.98 -5.81
N ASN A 154 -16.71 19.55 -4.77
CA ASN A 154 -17.11 20.96 -4.76
C ASN A 154 -15.93 21.93 -4.90
N HIS A 155 -14.74 21.54 -4.44
CA HIS A 155 -13.50 22.32 -4.62
C HIS A 155 -12.76 22.00 -5.94
N GLY A 156 -13.39 21.25 -6.83
CA GLY A 156 -12.87 20.93 -8.16
C GLY A 156 -11.58 20.11 -8.13
N TYR A 157 -11.42 19.23 -7.14
CA TYR A 157 -10.36 18.24 -7.16
C TYR A 157 -10.74 17.05 -8.05
N PRO A 158 -9.79 16.50 -8.81
CA PRO A 158 -9.89 15.11 -9.26
C PRO A 158 -10.02 14.22 -8.02
N MET A 159 -11.08 13.41 -7.97
CA MET A 159 -11.34 12.52 -6.84
C MET A 159 -11.05 11.08 -7.23
N VAL A 160 -10.14 10.47 -6.48
CA VAL A 160 -9.86 9.03 -6.54
C VAL A 160 -10.53 8.38 -5.34
N LEU A 161 -11.48 7.47 -5.58
CA LEU A 161 -12.05 6.65 -4.53
C LEU A 161 -11.23 5.35 -4.43
N ASN A 162 -10.59 5.13 -3.28
CA ASN A 162 -9.85 3.90 -3.04
C ASN A 162 -10.64 2.95 -2.13
N VAL A 163 -10.81 1.72 -2.60
CA VAL A 163 -11.58 0.66 -1.95
C VAL A 163 -10.66 -0.55 -1.79
N VAL A 164 -10.36 -0.93 -0.55
CA VAL A 164 -9.64 -2.17 -0.28
C VAL A 164 -10.63 -3.33 -0.33
N ILE A 165 -10.45 -4.25 -1.28
CA ILE A 165 -11.34 -5.39 -1.49
C ILE A 165 -10.95 -6.54 -0.57
N HIS A 166 -11.93 -7.06 0.15
CA HIS A 166 -11.85 -8.16 1.09
C HIS A 166 -13.16 -8.98 1.07
N ARG A 167 -13.18 -10.12 1.76
CA ARG A 167 -14.32 -11.06 1.76
C ARG A 167 -15.67 -10.40 2.04
N TYR A 168 -15.71 -9.47 2.99
CA TYR A 168 -16.98 -8.84 3.40
C TYR A 168 -17.56 -7.84 2.37
N ASN A 169 -16.76 -7.17 1.54
CA ASN A 169 -17.27 -6.14 0.60
C ASN A 169 -17.25 -6.58 -0.88
N ILE A 170 -16.55 -7.67 -1.21
CA ILE A 170 -16.40 -8.10 -2.60
C ILE A 170 -17.73 -8.49 -3.27
N GLY A 171 -18.73 -8.89 -2.49
CA GLY A 171 -20.09 -9.12 -2.98
C GLY A 171 -20.80 -7.84 -3.43
N HIS A 172 -20.32 -6.66 -3.01
CA HIS A 172 -20.95 -5.35 -3.23
C HIS A 172 -20.24 -4.52 -4.29
N ILE A 173 -19.37 -5.11 -5.12
CA ILE A 173 -18.54 -4.36 -6.09
C ILE A 173 -19.39 -3.52 -7.03
N LYS A 174 -20.55 -4.04 -7.47
CA LYS A 174 -21.45 -3.30 -8.35
C LYS A 174 -21.95 -2.03 -7.66
N GLU A 175 -22.47 -2.16 -6.44
CA GLU A 175 -23.05 -1.09 -5.65
C GLU A 175 -21.98 -0.06 -5.22
N ILE A 176 -20.76 -0.53 -4.93
CA ILE A 176 -19.60 0.34 -4.66
C ILE A 176 -19.25 1.19 -5.89
N LEU A 177 -19.26 0.60 -7.09
CA LEU A 177 -19.00 1.32 -8.34
C LEU A 177 -20.12 2.32 -8.67
N GLU A 178 -21.38 1.94 -8.48
CA GLU A 178 -22.54 2.83 -8.66
C GLU A 178 -22.51 4.00 -7.66
N MET A 179 -22.11 3.74 -6.40
CA MET A 179 -21.87 4.79 -5.41
C MET A 179 -20.75 5.73 -5.83
N ALA A 180 -19.63 5.21 -6.31
CA ALA A 180 -18.51 6.02 -6.75
C ALA A 180 -18.89 6.93 -7.93
N GLU A 181 -19.65 6.40 -8.89
CA GLU A 181 -20.23 7.19 -9.99
C GLU A 181 -21.16 8.28 -9.46
N ALA A 182 -22.05 7.96 -8.52
CA ALA A 182 -22.98 8.92 -7.91
C ALA A 182 -22.28 10.03 -7.11
N LEU A 183 -21.14 9.71 -6.47
CA LEU A 183 -20.28 10.68 -5.80
C LEU A 183 -19.45 11.52 -6.79
N GLY A 184 -19.47 11.20 -8.08
CA GLY A 184 -18.72 11.90 -9.13
C GLY A 184 -17.22 11.60 -9.10
N ALA A 185 -16.82 10.40 -8.66
CA ALA A 185 -15.42 9.98 -8.69
C ALA A 185 -14.88 9.97 -10.14
N ASP A 186 -13.67 10.50 -10.33
CA ASP A 186 -13.00 10.47 -11.63
C ASP A 186 -12.28 9.11 -11.82
N TYR A 187 -11.81 8.54 -10.71
CA TYR A 187 -11.13 7.26 -10.64
C TYR A 187 -11.67 6.43 -9.48
N VAL A 188 -11.78 5.12 -9.68
CA VAL A 188 -12.03 4.13 -8.62
C VAL A 188 -10.92 3.09 -8.65
N GLU A 189 -10.25 2.93 -7.52
CA GLU A 189 -9.26 1.90 -7.30
C GLU A 189 -9.85 0.81 -6.42
N LEU A 190 -10.23 -0.30 -7.04
CA LEU A 190 -10.57 -1.55 -6.37
C LEU A 190 -9.26 -2.31 -6.10
N ALA A 191 -8.61 -1.96 -5.00
CA ALA A 191 -7.34 -2.51 -4.60
C ALA A 191 -7.57 -3.81 -3.83
N ASN A 192 -7.18 -4.96 -4.38
CA ASN A 192 -7.24 -6.19 -3.59
C ASN A 192 -6.33 -6.10 -2.37
N THR A 193 -6.79 -6.67 -1.26
CA THR A 193 -6.01 -6.74 -0.03
C THR A 193 -4.67 -7.42 -0.30
N GLN A 194 -3.59 -6.66 -0.19
CA GLN A 194 -2.24 -7.17 -0.14
C GLN A 194 -2.01 -7.71 1.28
N TYR A 195 -1.57 -8.97 1.42
CA TYR A 195 -1.41 -9.63 2.72
C TYR A 195 -0.05 -9.33 3.34
N TYR A 196 0.04 -8.17 3.98
CA TYR A 196 1.16 -7.71 4.80
C TYR A 196 0.62 -6.94 6.02
N GLY A 197 1.40 -6.75 7.07
CA GLY A 197 0.91 -6.05 8.26
C GLY A 197 -0.35 -6.68 8.83
N TRP A 198 -1.36 -5.86 9.09
CA TRP A 198 -2.60 -6.29 9.75
C TRP A 198 -3.44 -7.24 8.88
N SER A 199 -3.40 -7.09 7.55
CA SER A 199 -4.17 -7.98 6.68
C SER A 199 -3.60 -9.40 6.67
N LEU A 200 -2.28 -9.58 6.82
CA LEU A 200 -1.67 -10.92 6.89
C LEU A 200 -2.08 -11.65 8.18
N VAL A 201 -2.10 -10.93 9.31
CA VAL A 201 -2.61 -11.44 10.58
C VAL A 201 -4.08 -11.87 10.47
N ASN A 202 -4.86 -11.12 9.69
CA ASN A 202 -6.29 -11.38 9.47
C ASN A 202 -6.58 -12.13 8.15
N ARG A 203 -5.57 -12.78 7.54
CA ARG A 203 -5.68 -13.32 6.17
C ARG A 203 -6.85 -14.28 6.03
N ASN A 204 -7.01 -15.16 7.01
CA ASN A 204 -8.07 -16.17 7.01
C ASN A 204 -9.47 -15.56 7.10
N GLN A 205 -9.64 -14.38 7.69
CA GLN A 205 -10.93 -13.66 7.80
C GLN A 205 -11.20 -12.73 6.61
N LEU A 206 -10.14 -12.21 5.98
CA LEU A 206 -10.26 -11.20 4.94
C LEU A 206 -10.16 -11.73 3.51
N MET A 207 -9.56 -12.90 3.29
CA MET A 207 -9.33 -13.43 1.95
C MET A 207 -10.61 -13.85 1.22
N PRO A 208 -10.98 -13.20 0.11
CA PRO A 208 -12.07 -13.69 -0.74
C PRO A 208 -11.78 -15.08 -1.28
N THR A 209 -12.80 -15.84 -1.63
CA THR A 209 -12.60 -17.08 -2.41
C THR A 209 -12.36 -16.76 -3.88
N LYS A 210 -11.83 -17.73 -4.65
CA LYS A 210 -11.62 -17.59 -6.09
C LYS A 210 -12.93 -17.25 -6.81
N GLU A 211 -14.03 -17.89 -6.42
CA GLU A 211 -15.35 -17.66 -7.00
C GLU A 211 -15.84 -16.22 -6.77
N GLN A 212 -15.55 -15.64 -5.60
CA GLN A 212 -15.85 -14.23 -5.32
C GLN A 212 -15.02 -13.28 -6.18
N ILE A 213 -13.72 -13.58 -6.36
CA ILE A 213 -12.83 -12.78 -7.22
C ILE A 213 -13.31 -12.80 -8.68
N ASP A 214 -13.58 -13.98 -9.22
CA ASP A 214 -13.99 -14.16 -10.61
C ASP A 214 -15.33 -13.44 -10.88
N HIS A 215 -16.26 -13.51 -9.93
CA HIS A 215 -17.51 -12.75 -10.00
C HIS A 215 -17.28 -11.24 -9.98
N ALA A 216 -16.45 -10.75 -9.05
CA ALA A 216 -16.13 -9.33 -8.93
C ALA A 216 -15.43 -8.77 -10.17
N GLU A 217 -14.51 -9.53 -10.77
CA GLU A 217 -13.84 -9.16 -12.02
C GLU A 217 -14.84 -9.05 -13.17
N LYS A 218 -15.74 -10.03 -13.32
CA LYS A 218 -16.81 -10.00 -14.31
C LYS A 218 -17.69 -8.75 -14.15
N VAL A 219 -18.20 -8.51 -12.95
CA VAL A 219 -19.04 -7.33 -12.65
C VAL A 219 -18.30 -6.03 -12.93
N THR A 220 -17.02 -5.96 -12.59
CA THR A 220 -16.20 -4.77 -12.85
C THR A 220 -16.03 -4.51 -14.35
N ASN A 221 -15.84 -5.57 -15.15
CA ASN A 221 -15.73 -5.45 -16.61
C ASN A 221 -17.04 -5.01 -17.25
N GLU A 222 -18.18 -5.58 -16.83
CA GLU A 222 -19.51 -5.14 -17.28
C GLU A 222 -19.76 -3.66 -16.94
N PHE A 223 -19.34 -3.20 -15.75
CA PHE A 223 -19.46 -1.81 -15.36
C PHE A 223 -18.55 -0.88 -16.20
N ARG A 224 -17.30 -1.30 -16.49
CA ARG A 224 -16.37 -0.54 -17.35
C ARG A 224 -16.96 -0.27 -18.73
N GLU A 225 -17.58 -1.28 -19.34
CA GLU A 225 -18.26 -1.14 -20.63
C GLU A 225 -19.41 -0.13 -20.58
N LYS A 226 -20.18 -0.13 -19.49
CA LYS A 226 -21.31 0.79 -19.27
C LYS A 226 -20.86 2.24 -19.04
N VAL A 227 -19.87 2.46 -18.17
CA VAL A 227 -19.45 3.81 -17.76
C VAL A 227 -18.56 4.50 -18.80
N GLY A 228 -17.88 3.71 -19.63
CA GLY A 228 -16.97 4.20 -20.66
C GLY A 228 -15.87 5.08 -20.07
N ASN A 229 -15.65 6.26 -20.66
CA ASN A 229 -14.59 7.17 -20.23
C ASN A 229 -15.01 8.16 -19.14
N LYS A 230 -16.23 8.07 -18.59
CA LYS A 230 -16.73 9.00 -17.56
C LYS A 230 -16.04 8.81 -16.22
N MET A 231 -15.66 7.59 -15.89
CA MET A 231 -14.97 7.22 -14.66
C MET A 231 -14.01 6.07 -14.98
N LYS A 232 -12.75 6.19 -14.57
CA LYS A 232 -11.76 5.13 -14.78
C LYS A 232 -11.77 4.15 -13.62
N VAL A 233 -11.93 2.86 -13.91
CA VAL A 233 -12.04 1.80 -12.89
C VAL A 233 -10.84 0.88 -12.96
N PHE A 234 -10.00 0.90 -11.92
CA PHE A 234 -8.87 -0.01 -11.75
C PHE A 234 -9.26 -1.17 -10.84
N PHE A 235 -9.03 -2.39 -11.32
CA PHE A 235 -9.22 -3.61 -10.54
C PHE A 235 -7.86 -4.27 -10.41
N VAL A 236 -7.28 -4.20 -9.22
CA VAL A 236 -5.93 -4.73 -8.97
C VAL A 236 -6.08 -6.18 -8.58
N VAL A 237 -5.97 -7.12 -9.51
CA VAL A 237 -6.13 -8.57 -9.28
C VAL A 237 -5.28 -9.05 -8.08
N PRO A 238 -5.79 -9.92 -7.18
CA PRO A 238 -5.00 -10.40 -6.04
C PRO A 238 -3.93 -11.38 -6.52
N ASP A 239 -2.71 -11.23 -6.00
CA ASP A 239 -1.57 -12.02 -6.48
C ASP A 239 -1.74 -13.53 -6.17
N TYR A 240 -2.43 -13.89 -5.08
CA TYR A 240 -2.64 -15.28 -4.65
C TYR A 240 -3.43 -16.14 -5.63
N PHE A 241 -4.18 -15.54 -6.57
CA PHE A 241 -4.97 -16.28 -7.56
C PHE A 241 -4.37 -16.24 -8.96
N SER A 242 -3.07 -15.92 -9.08
CA SER A 242 -2.31 -15.90 -10.32
C SER A 242 -1.20 -16.95 -10.32
N ASP A 243 -0.83 -17.44 -11.50
CA ASP A 243 0.27 -18.40 -11.65
C ASP A 243 1.65 -17.73 -11.69
N ARG A 244 1.68 -16.40 -11.89
CA ARG A 244 2.91 -15.59 -11.98
C ARG A 244 2.78 -14.35 -11.11
N PRO A 245 3.84 -14.01 -10.35
CA PRO A 245 3.83 -12.79 -9.57
C PRO A 245 3.96 -11.57 -10.49
N LYS A 246 3.54 -10.41 -9.99
CA LYS A 246 3.81 -9.12 -10.65
C LYS A 246 5.16 -8.58 -10.22
N LYS A 247 5.70 -7.66 -11.03
CA LYS A 247 6.86 -6.84 -10.67
C LYS A 247 6.52 -5.94 -9.47
N CYS A 248 6.86 -6.38 -8.26
CA CYS A 248 6.52 -5.68 -7.01
C CYS A 248 7.09 -4.25 -7.03
N MET A 249 6.23 -3.24 -6.90
CA MET A 249 6.58 -1.81 -6.99
C MET A 249 7.40 -1.43 -8.24
N ASN A 250 7.20 -2.15 -9.35
CA ASN A 250 8.01 -2.04 -10.58
C ASN A 250 9.51 -2.34 -10.40
N GLY A 251 9.90 -3.00 -9.32
CA GLY A 251 11.27 -3.43 -9.03
C GLY A 251 11.78 -2.86 -7.71
N TRP A 252 12.52 -3.69 -6.96
CA TRP A 252 13.06 -3.32 -5.65
C TRP A 252 14.00 -2.13 -5.76
N GLY A 253 13.62 -1.00 -5.16
CA GLY A 253 14.43 0.22 -5.19
C GLY A 253 14.68 0.75 -6.61
N GLU A 254 13.79 0.49 -7.59
CA GLU A 254 13.97 0.97 -8.96
C GLU A 254 13.25 2.30 -9.22
N VAL A 255 11.98 2.43 -8.79
CA VAL A 255 11.12 3.58 -9.13
C VAL A 255 10.51 4.25 -7.90
N PHE A 256 10.27 3.48 -6.85
CA PHE A 256 9.47 3.90 -5.69
C PHE A 256 10.33 3.98 -4.42
N MET A 257 10.09 4.99 -3.62
CA MET A 257 10.75 5.23 -2.34
C MET A 257 9.73 5.65 -1.29
N ILE A 258 9.86 5.12 -0.08
CA ILE A 258 9.12 5.58 1.10
C ILE A 258 10.06 6.31 2.03
N VAL A 259 9.61 7.42 2.60
CA VAL A 259 10.17 7.97 3.84
C VAL A 259 9.11 7.88 4.92
N THR A 260 9.45 7.26 6.05
CA THR A 260 8.52 7.03 7.15
C THR A 260 8.48 8.18 8.14
N ALA A 261 7.51 8.14 9.06
CA ALA A 261 7.26 9.22 10.01
C ALA A 261 8.50 9.57 10.83
N ASN A 262 9.29 8.57 11.23
CA ASN A 262 10.54 8.72 11.98
C ASN A 262 11.79 8.98 11.10
N GLY A 263 11.64 8.97 9.77
CA GLY A 263 12.68 9.27 8.79
C GLY A 263 13.39 8.06 8.18
N ASP A 264 12.95 6.83 8.42
CA ASP A 264 13.55 5.67 7.75
C ASP A 264 13.17 5.68 6.27
N VAL A 265 14.10 5.28 5.41
CA VAL A 265 13.91 5.25 3.95
C VAL A 265 13.80 3.79 3.51
N LEU A 266 12.67 3.45 2.88
CA LEU A 266 12.34 2.07 2.53
C LEU A 266 12.10 1.92 1.02
N PRO A 267 12.51 0.79 0.41
CA PRO A 267 12.22 0.48 -0.99
C PRO A 267 10.78 0.02 -1.23
N CYS A 268 10.07 -0.44 -0.19
CA CYS A 268 8.64 -0.76 -0.22
C CYS A 268 8.04 -0.74 1.19
N HIS A 269 6.70 -0.81 1.30
CA HIS A 269 5.99 -0.69 2.59
C HIS A 269 6.40 -1.75 3.61
N SER A 270 6.58 -2.98 3.16
CA SER A 270 6.82 -4.14 4.04
C SER A 270 8.30 -4.48 4.18
N ALA A 271 9.23 -3.65 3.69
CA ALA A 271 10.65 -3.98 3.69
C ALA A 271 11.19 -4.32 5.10
N ARG A 272 10.64 -3.70 6.15
CA ARG A 272 11.01 -3.90 7.56
C ARG A 272 10.90 -5.35 8.04
N VAL A 273 10.09 -6.19 7.39
CA VAL A 273 9.95 -7.60 7.78
C VAL A 273 11.18 -8.44 7.43
N LEU A 274 12.05 -7.94 6.57
CA LEU A 274 13.22 -8.67 6.11
C LEU A 274 14.30 -8.74 7.20
N PRO A 275 14.88 -9.94 7.43
CA PRO A 275 15.83 -10.12 8.52
C PRO A 275 17.18 -9.53 8.15
N ASN A 276 17.95 -9.13 9.16
CA ASN A 276 19.33 -8.66 9.00
C ASN A 276 19.48 -7.52 7.97
N MET A 277 18.48 -6.64 7.90
CA MET A 277 18.47 -5.46 7.04
C MET A 277 18.36 -4.20 7.89
N GLU A 278 19.38 -3.37 7.83
CA GLU A 278 19.37 -2.03 8.43
C GLU A 278 18.91 -1.02 7.38
N PHE A 279 17.84 -0.30 7.69
CA PHE A 279 17.30 0.72 6.80
C PHE A 279 17.96 2.08 7.06
N PRO A 280 18.36 2.81 6.00
CA PRO A 280 18.89 4.15 6.14
C PRO A 280 17.86 5.12 6.74
N ASN A 281 18.31 6.12 7.51
CA ASN A 281 17.48 7.21 7.99
C ASN A 281 17.91 8.55 7.38
N VAL A 282 16.94 9.41 7.05
CA VAL A 282 17.19 10.72 6.43
C VAL A 282 17.99 11.68 7.32
N LYS A 283 18.00 11.45 8.65
CA LYS A 283 18.76 12.25 9.62
C LYS A 283 20.26 11.94 9.61
N ASP A 284 20.67 10.83 8.98
CA ASP A 284 22.05 10.34 9.02
C ASP A 284 22.81 10.73 7.74
N LYS A 285 22.91 9.80 6.78
CA LYS A 285 23.68 9.96 5.52
C LYS A 285 22.87 10.62 4.39
N GLY A 286 21.62 11.00 4.67
CA GLY A 286 20.73 11.66 3.72
C GLY A 286 20.12 10.73 2.65
N LEU A 287 19.19 11.29 1.88
CA LEU A 287 18.34 10.52 0.97
C LEU A 287 19.08 10.02 -0.30
N MET A 288 20.06 10.78 -0.77
CA MET A 288 20.90 10.41 -1.92
C MET A 288 21.66 9.11 -1.64
N TRP A 289 22.38 9.06 -0.52
CA TRP A 289 23.09 7.86 -0.08
C TRP A 289 22.12 6.70 0.17
N ALA A 290 20.98 6.97 0.81
CA ALA A 290 19.95 5.97 1.05
C ALA A 290 19.54 5.26 -0.24
N TRP A 291 19.29 6.03 -1.31
CA TRP A 291 18.90 5.47 -2.60
C TRP A 291 20.05 4.82 -3.36
N GLN A 292 21.21 5.47 -3.47
CA GLN A 292 22.28 5.03 -4.37
C GLN A 292 23.16 3.95 -3.76
N ASP A 293 23.51 4.10 -2.48
CA ASP A 293 24.62 3.37 -1.88
C ASP A 293 24.20 2.43 -0.74
N SER A 294 22.99 2.60 -0.19
CA SER A 294 22.62 1.81 0.98
C SER A 294 22.54 0.31 0.65
N PRO A 295 23.02 -0.57 1.55
CA PRO A 295 22.87 -2.01 1.39
C PRO A 295 21.41 -2.44 1.24
N ALA A 296 20.47 -1.78 1.93
CA ALA A 296 19.04 -2.10 1.88
C ALA A 296 18.45 -1.91 0.48
N PHE A 297 18.74 -0.80 -0.20
CA PHE A 297 18.25 -0.55 -1.55
C PHE A 297 18.96 -1.41 -2.60
N ASN A 298 20.25 -1.70 -2.42
CA ASN A 298 21.01 -2.48 -3.39
C ASN A 298 20.89 -4.00 -3.25
N ARG A 299 20.34 -4.52 -2.15
CA ARG A 299 20.29 -5.96 -1.89
C ARG A 299 19.57 -6.78 -2.97
N TYR A 300 18.44 -6.29 -3.46
CA TYR A 300 17.60 -7.00 -4.44
C TYR A 300 17.39 -6.24 -5.75
N ARG A 301 18.28 -5.28 -6.06
CA ARG A 301 18.31 -4.64 -7.39
C ARG A 301 18.92 -5.57 -8.42
N GLY A 302 18.41 -5.51 -9.65
CA GLY A 302 18.84 -6.38 -10.74
C GLY A 302 18.50 -7.85 -10.48
N ASP A 303 19.25 -8.77 -11.10
CA ASP A 303 19.01 -10.22 -11.03
C ASP A 303 20.15 -11.01 -10.36
N SER A 304 21.23 -10.32 -9.96
CA SER A 304 22.46 -10.97 -9.46
C SER A 304 22.27 -11.73 -8.16
N TRP A 305 21.22 -11.44 -7.39
CA TRP A 305 20.86 -12.08 -6.12
C TRP A 305 19.94 -13.31 -6.30
N MET A 306 19.32 -13.50 -7.47
CA MET A 306 18.27 -14.50 -7.66
C MET A 306 18.78 -15.94 -7.47
N LYS A 307 17.99 -16.79 -6.82
CA LYS A 307 18.23 -18.24 -6.77
C LYS A 307 17.40 -18.95 -7.84
N GLU A 308 17.63 -20.26 -8.02
CA GLU A 308 16.69 -21.08 -8.79
C GLU A 308 15.31 -21.10 -8.13
N PRO A 309 14.21 -21.15 -8.90
CA PRO A 309 14.16 -21.21 -10.37
C PRO A 309 14.36 -19.86 -11.08
N CYS A 310 14.31 -18.73 -10.36
CA CYS A 310 14.32 -17.39 -10.96
C CYS A 310 15.61 -17.08 -11.74
N ARG A 311 16.76 -17.58 -11.27
CA ARG A 311 18.08 -17.32 -11.87
C ARG A 311 18.13 -17.65 -13.37
N THR A 312 17.60 -18.80 -13.75
CA THR A 312 17.56 -19.29 -15.13
C THR A 312 16.20 -19.14 -15.80
N CYS A 313 15.20 -18.59 -15.10
CA CYS A 313 13.86 -18.39 -15.62
C CYS A 313 13.85 -17.37 -16.78
N PRO A 314 13.18 -17.66 -17.90
CA PRO A 314 13.03 -16.71 -19.00
C PRO A 314 12.16 -15.49 -18.64
N GLU A 315 11.35 -15.57 -17.59
CA GLU A 315 10.45 -14.50 -17.14
C GLU A 315 11.08 -13.57 -16.09
N LYS A 316 12.32 -13.84 -15.65
CA LYS A 316 12.94 -13.13 -14.50
C LYS A 316 13.02 -11.62 -14.65
N GLU A 317 13.14 -11.10 -15.87
CA GLU A 317 13.16 -9.64 -16.11
C GLU A 317 11.76 -9.02 -16.10
N ASN A 318 10.71 -9.83 -16.30
CA ASN A 318 9.33 -9.37 -16.31
C ASN A 318 8.79 -9.16 -14.89
N ASP A 319 9.07 -10.10 -13.98
CA ASP A 319 8.53 -10.10 -12.61
C ASP A 319 9.57 -9.80 -11.52
N LEU A 320 10.87 -9.84 -11.85
CA LEU A 320 11.99 -9.75 -10.91
C LEU A 320 11.88 -10.73 -9.72
N GLY A 321 11.36 -11.93 -9.99
CA GLY A 321 11.15 -12.99 -9.02
C GLY A 321 9.92 -12.80 -8.13
N GLY A 322 9.20 -11.67 -8.24
CA GLY A 322 8.06 -11.30 -7.38
C GLY A 322 8.45 -10.57 -6.10
N CYS A 323 7.58 -10.57 -5.09
CA CYS A 323 7.75 -9.83 -3.84
C CYS A 323 8.73 -10.51 -2.86
N ARG A 324 9.81 -9.81 -2.50
CA ARG A 324 10.82 -10.28 -1.52
C ARG A 324 10.25 -10.39 -0.10
N CYS A 325 9.36 -9.47 0.26
CA CYS A 325 8.74 -9.46 1.59
C CYS A 325 7.79 -10.65 1.76
N GLN A 326 7.01 -10.96 0.72
CA GLN A 326 6.11 -12.12 0.71
C GLN A 326 6.90 -13.44 0.71
N ALA A 327 7.93 -13.53 -0.13
CA ALA A 327 8.83 -14.68 -0.15
C ALA A 327 9.39 -14.98 1.25
N PHE A 328 9.87 -13.95 1.95
CA PHE A 328 10.36 -14.12 3.31
C PHE A 328 9.26 -14.48 4.31
N LEU A 329 8.17 -13.71 4.36
CA LEU A 329 7.10 -13.93 5.34
C LEU A 329 6.51 -15.34 5.26
N LEU A 330 6.40 -15.89 4.06
CA LEU A 330 5.77 -17.19 3.83
C LEU A 330 6.75 -18.36 3.82
N SER A 331 8.01 -18.18 3.38
CA SER A 331 8.96 -19.30 3.23
C SER A 331 10.20 -19.22 4.11
N GLY A 332 10.46 -18.07 4.73
CA GLY A 332 11.65 -17.81 5.53
C GLY A 332 12.89 -17.47 4.72
N ASP A 333 12.83 -17.46 3.39
CA ASP A 333 13.92 -17.02 2.52
C ASP A 333 13.46 -15.90 1.57
N ALA A 334 13.98 -14.69 1.77
CA ALA A 334 13.69 -13.54 0.92
C ALA A 334 14.23 -13.68 -0.52
N GLU A 335 15.21 -14.55 -0.72
CA GLU A 335 15.84 -14.82 -2.02
C GLU A 335 15.16 -15.99 -2.75
N SER A 336 14.18 -16.67 -2.14
CA SER A 336 13.37 -17.68 -2.83
C SER A 336 12.51 -17.04 -3.92
N ALA A 337 12.08 -17.83 -4.90
CA ALA A 337 10.98 -17.43 -5.76
C ALA A 337 9.75 -17.08 -4.92
N ASP A 338 9.04 -16.02 -5.29
CA ASP A 338 7.78 -15.64 -4.64
C ASP A 338 6.82 -16.85 -4.66
N PRO A 339 6.27 -17.29 -3.51
CA PRO A 339 5.33 -18.41 -3.43
C PRO A 339 4.11 -18.29 -4.35
N VAL A 340 3.72 -17.10 -4.79
CA VAL A 340 2.67 -16.94 -5.82
C VAL A 340 3.06 -17.60 -7.14
N CYS A 341 4.34 -17.61 -7.50
CA CYS A 341 4.79 -18.25 -8.73
C CYS A 341 4.59 -19.78 -8.65
N SER A 342 3.93 -20.35 -9.66
CA SER A 342 3.73 -21.81 -9.72
C SER A 342 5.02 -22.61 -9.91
N LEU A 343 6.14 -21.96 -10.24
CA LEU A 343 7.48 -22.57 -10.27
C LEU A 343 8.18 -22.55 -8.91
N SER A 344 7.64 -21.82 -7.92
CA SER A 344 8.25 -21.75 -6.59
C SER A 344 8.13 -23.10 -5.87
N PRO A 345 9.19 -23.60 -5.21
CA PRO A 345 9.08 -24.78 -4.37
C PRO A 345 8.09 -24.59 -3.21
N ASN A 346 7.80 -23.33 -2.86
CA ASN A 346 6.91 -22.95 -1.78
C ASN A 346 5.47 -22.62 -2.24
N HIS A 347 5.12 -22.92 -3.50
CA HIS A 347 3.79 -22.62 -4.04
C HIS A 347 2.64 -23.24 -3.25
N HIS A 348 2.87 -24.43 -2.68
CA HIS A 348 1.93 -25.14 -1.82
C HIS A 348 1.41 -24.30 -0.63
N ILE A 349 2.16 -23.29 -0.19
CA ILE A 349 1.74 -22.36 0.89
C ILE A 349 0.60 -21.45 0.42
N ILE A 350 0.64 -21.01 -0.84
CA ILE A 350 -0.43 -20.22 -1.46
C ILE A 350 -1.66 -21.11 -1.71
N GLU A 351 -1.47 -22.32 -2.23
CA GLU A 351 -2.55 -23.30 -2.41
C GLU A 351 -3.28 -23.58 -1.09
N LYS A 352 -2.51 -23.78 0.00
CA LYS A 352 -3.05 -23.97 1.34
C LYS A 352 -3.85 -22.75 1.81
N ALA A 353 -3.35 -21.53 1.58
CA ALA A 353 -4.05 -20.30 1.96
C ALA A 353 -5.37 -20.12 1.20
N ILE A 354 -5.41 -20.49 -0.09
CA ILE A 354 -6.64 -20.49 -0.90
C ILE A 354 -7.65 -21.50 -0.36
N GLU A 355 -7.19 -22.69 0.05
CA GLU A 355 -8.04 -23.70 0.68
C GLU A 355 -8.58 -23.21 2.04
N ASP A 356 -7.72 -22.62 2.87
CA ASP A 356 -8.09 -22.08 4.18
C ASP A 356 -9.09 -20.93 4.07
N ALA A 357 -9.03 -20.15 2.98
CA ALA A 357 -10.01 -19.12 2.69
C ALA A 357 -11.44 -19.69 2.53
N LYS A 358 -11.60 -21.00 2.29
CA LYS A 358 -12.91 -21.70 2.22
C LYS A 358 -13.33 -22.33 3.57
N ASN A 359 -12.46 -22.36 4.59
CA ASN A 359 -12.71 -23.05 5.84
C ASN A 359 -13.52 -22.18 6.84
N PRO A 360 -14.80 -22.51 7.12
CA PRO A 360 -15.66 -21.66 7.96
C PRO A 360 -15.15 -21.50 9.40
N VAL A 361 -14.39 -22.46 9.93
CA VAL A 361 -13.85 -22.39 11.30
C VAL A 361 -12.73 -21.35 11.40
N LEU A 362 -11.88 -21.25 10.38
CA LEU A 362 -10.81 -20.23 10.32
C LEU A 362 -11.38 -18.84 10.07
N GLN A 363 -12.43 -18.75 9.25
CA GLN A 363 -13.14 -17.50 8.97
C GLN A 363 -13.85 -16.93 10.21
N ALA A 364 -14.34 -17.79 11.11
CA ALA A 364 -15.05 -17.40 12.32
C ALA A 364 -14.15 -16.90 13.47
N GLN A 365 -12.83 -16.95 13.30
CA GLN A 365 -11.90 -16.46 14.33
C GLN A 365 -11.95 -14.93 14.46
N PRO A 366 -11.70 -14.36 15.65
CA PRO A 366 -11.72 -12.91 15.86
C PRO A 366 -10.73 -12.14 14.99
N ILE A 367 -11.16 -11.00 14.45
CA ILE A 367 -10.31 -10.08 13.69
C ILE A 367 -9.51 -9.17 14.64
N LEU A 368 -8.23 -8.96 14.34
CA LEU A 368 -7.37 -7.99 15.01
C LEU A 368 -7.34 -6.66 14.28
N PHE A 369 -7.85 -5.63 14.93
CA PHE A 369 -7.87 -4.25 14.42
C PHE A 369 -6.59 -3.49 14.75
N ARG A 370 -6.16 -2.59 13.87
CA ARG A 370 -4.99 -1.70 14.06
C ARG A 370 -5.21 -0.71 15.21
N ASN A 371 -4.89 -1.13 16.43
CA ASN A 371 -4.94 -0.29 17.62
C ASN A 371 -3.76 -0.59 18.55
N ASP A 372 -3.48 0.33 19.47
CA ASP A 372 -2.29 0.28 20.33
C ASP A 372 -2.28 -0.96 21.22
N LYS A 373 -3.47 -1.39 21.69
CA LYS A 373 -3.62 -2.60 22.50
C LYS A 373 -3.19 -3.84 21.73
N ASN A 374 -3.67 -4.00 20.49
CA ASN A 374 -3.33 -5.15 19.65
C ASN A 374 -1.88 -5.09 19.17
N SER A 375 -1.37 -3.89 18.88
CA SER A 375 0.04 -3.68 18.53
C SER A 375 0.96 -4.17 19.66
N LYS A 376 0.68 -3.78 20.90
CA LYS A 376 1.41 -4.24 22.09
C LYS A 376 1.34 -5.75 22.30
N LYS A 377 0.18 -6.38 22.02
CA LYS A 377 0.01 -7.84 22.08
C LYS A 377 0.84 -8.59 21.03
N ILE A 378 0.94 -8.04 19.82
CA ILE A 378 1.78 -8.60 18.76
C ILE A 378 3.25 -8.51 19.20
N ILE A 379 3.68 -7.37 19.73
CA ILE A 379 5.06 -7.17 20.21
C ILE A 379 5.40 -8.09 21.40
N SER A 380 4.47 -8.30 22.33
CA SER A 380 4.69 -9.16 23.50
C SER A 380 4.62 -10.66 23.20
N GLY A 381 4.20 -11.03 21.98
CA GLY A 381 4.02 -12.42 21.56
C GLY A 381 2.73 -13.08 22.06
N GLU A 382 1.81 -12.33 22.65
CA GLU A 382 0.51 -12.83 23.15
C GLU A 382 -0.39 -13.40 22.04
N VAL A 383 -0.14 -13.04 20.78
CA VAL A 383 -0.90 -13.51 19.62
C VAL A 383 -0.04 -14.31 18.63
N ASN A 384 1.07 -14.89 19.11
CA ASN A 384 1.98 -15.68 18.27
C ASN A 384 1.28 -16.84 17.54
N ASP A 385 0.22 -17.41 18.11
CA ASP A 385 -0.55 -18.47 17.44
C ASP A 385 -1.18 -18.03 16.10
N LEU A 386 -1.46 -16.73 15.93
CA LEU A 386 -2.01 -16.17 14.67
C LEU A 386 -0.94 -15.91 13.61
N ILE A 387 0.33 -15.86 14.01
CA ILE A 387 1.46 -15.53 13.14
C ILE A 387 2.54 -16.62 13.11
N LYS A 388 2.33 -17.75 13.80
CA LYS A 388 3.30 -18.85 13.93
C LYS A 388 3.70 -19.48 12.60
N ASP A 389 2.82 -19.38 11.61
CA ASP A 389 3.05 -19.90 10.27
C ASP A 389 3.84 -18.92 9.39
N PHE A 390 4.20 -17.74 9.93
CA PHE A 390 4.99 -16.72 9.26
C PHE A 390 6.37 -16.57 9.90
N HIS A 391 7.35 -16.20 9.09
CA HIS A 391 8.76 -16.14 9.51
C HIS A 391 9.20 -14.79 10.09
N ALA A 392 8.29 -13.81 10.13
CA ALA A 392 8.46 -12.56 10.87
C ALA A 392 7.10 -11.99 11.27
N THR A 393 7.15 -11.08 12.25
CA THR A 393 6.01 -10.24 12.60
C THR A 393 5.61 -9.39 11.38
N PRO A 394 4.36 -9.54 10.87
CA PRO A 394 3.91 -8.91 9.62
C PRO A 394 3.88 -7.38 9.58
#